data_AF-A0A8I1TD25-F1
#
_entry.id   AF-A0A8I1TD25-F1
#
_cell.length_a   1.000
_cell.length_b   1.000
_cell.length_c   1.000
_cell.angle_alpha   90.00
_cell.angle_beta   90.00
_cell.angle_gamma   90.00
#
_symmetry.space_group_name_H-M   'P 1'
#
loop_
_entity.id
_entity.type
_entity.pdbx_description
1 polymer ?
#
loop_
_entity_poly.entity_id
_entity_poly.type
_entity_poly.pdbx_seq_one_letter_code
_entity_poly.pdbx_strand_id
1 'polypeptide(L)'
;MARKSEEVRNREQRERQQKLRDADRKARRPNRDDIARTALFMTISSMAARDAKEVLEDFQDRVVRMLVEQGFDERESDIVFEELVAKYRTGHWPFRRKVHLLHPEDPDRDP
;
A
#
# COMPACT_ATOMS: atom_id res chain seq x y z
N MET A 1 17.16 38.53 -2.47
CA MET A 1 17.77 37.35 -1.82
C MET A 1 18.28 36.42 -2.92
N ALA A 2 19.59 36.21 -3.04
CA ALA A 2 20.15 35.34 -4.07
C ALA A 2 19.58 33.91 -3.94
N ARG A 3 19.06 33.37 -5.03
CA ARG A 3 18.45 32.02 -5.06
C ARG A 3 19.53 30.99 -4.70
N LYS A 4 19.28 30.17 -3.67
CA LYS A 4 20.19 29.06 -3.32
C LYS A 4 20.42 28.18 -4.56
N SER A 5 21.68 27.75 -4.75
CA SER A 5 22.05 26.78 -5.79
C SER A 5 21.14 25.55 -5.72
N GLU A 6 20.82 24.99 -6.89
CA GLU A 6 19.95 23.82 -7.04
C GLU A 6 20.43 22.63 -6.20
N GLU A 7 21.74 22.40 -6.14
CA GLU A 7 22.35 21.34 -5.34
C GLU A 7 22.06 21.49 -3.85
N VAL A 8 22.13 22.72 -3.33
CA VAL A 8 21.85 23.01 -1.92
C VAL A 8 20.37 22.79 -1.62
N ARG A 9 19.48 23.20 -2.53
CA ARG A 9 18.03 22.95 -2.39
C ARG A 9 17.69 21.46 -2.41
N ASN A 10 18.30 20.70 -3.32
CA ASN A 10 18.08 19.26 -3.43
C ASN A 10 18.60 18.52 -2.19
N ARG A 11 19.76 18.90 -1.64
CA ARG A 11 20.29 18.34 -0.40
C ARG A 11 19.38 18.63 0.79
N GLU A 12 18.98 19.90 0.99
CA GLU A 12 18.07 20.30 2.07
C GLU A 12 16.71 19.57 1.98
N GLN A 13 16.21 19.34 0.76
CA GLN A 13 14.97 18.60 0.55
C GLN A 13 15.12 17.12 0.91
N ARG A 14 16.23 16.48 0.51
CA ARG A 14 16.53 15.08 0.88
C ARG A 14 16.63 14.91 2.39
N GLU A 15 17.34 15.79 3.08
CA GLU A 15 17.48 15.77 4.54
C GLU A 15 16.12 15.93 5.24
N ARG A 16 15.27 16.85 4.77
CA ARG A 16 13.92 17.03 5.31
C ARG A 16 13.06 15.79 5.14
N GLN A 17 13.06 15.20 3.94
CA GLN A 17 12.31 13.98 3.69
C GLN A 17 12.84 12.79 4.51
N GLN A 18 14.15 12.71 4.73
CA GLN A 18 14.74 11.68 5.57
C GLN A 18 14.27 11.80 7.02
N LYS A 19 14.34 12.99 7.60
CA LYS A 19 13.84 13.24 8.97
C LYS A 19 12.36 12.89 9.13
N LEU A 20 11.53 13.17 8.12
CA LEU A 20 10.12 12.78 8.13
C LEU A 20 9.95 11.25 8.11
N ARG A 21 10.70 10.55 7.24
CA ARG A 21 10.69 9.08 7.19
C ARG A 21 11.11 8.45 8.51
N ASP A 22 12.15 8.97 9.15
CA ASP A 22 12.65 8.43 10.42
C ASP A 22 11.69 8.69 11.57
N ALA A 23 11.05 9.86 11.60
CA ALA A 23 9.99 10.16 12.56
C ALA A 23 8.78 9.24 12.37
N ASP A 24 8.32 9.03 11.13
CA ASP A 24 7.22 8.12 10.82
C ASP A 24 7.56 6.66 11.19
N ARG A 25 8.80 6.21 10.93
CA ARG A 25 9.31 4.89 11.34
C ARG A 25 9.30 4.73 12.86
N LYS A 26 9.83 5.71 13.59
CA LYS A 26 9.84 5.70 15.06
C LYS A 26 8.42 5.69 15.63
N ALA A 27 7.51 6.43 15.03
CA ALA A 27 6.09 6.44 15.38
C ALA A 27 5.34 5.18 14.92
N ARG A 28 5.99 4.26 14.18
CA ARG A 28 5.37 3.06 13.57
C ARG A 28 4.12 3.39 12.77
N ARG A 29 4.14 4.55 12.11
CA ARG A 29 2.98 5.08 11.40
C ARG A 29 2.74 4.28 10.12
N PRO A 30 1.54 3.71 9.90
CA PRO A 30 1.22 3.09 8.62
C PRO A 30 1.12 4.17 7.54
N ASN A 31 1.59 3.84 6.34
CA ASN A 31 1.38 4.71 5.19
C ASN A 31 0.00 4.43 4.54
N ARG A 32 -0.38 5.23 3.53
CA ARG A 32 -1.66 5.07 2.82
C ARG A 32 -1.82 3.67 2.22
N ASP A 33 -0.74 3.14 1.67
CA ASP A 33 -0.71 1.84 1.00
C ASP A 33 -0.81 0.68 2.01
N ASP A 34 -0.27 0.81 3.21
CA ASP A 34 -0.44 -0.15 4.30
C ASP A 34 -1.93 -0.27 4.67
N ILE A 35 -2.63 0.86 4.77
CA ILE A 35 -4.07 0.91 5.03
C ILE A 35 -4.84 0.32 3.86
N ALA A 36 -4.55 0.74 2.63
CA ALA A 36 -5.25 0.30 1.43
C ALA A 36 -5.16 -1.22 1.24
N ARG A 37 -3.96 -1.79 1.35
CA ARG A 37 -3.77 -3.24 1.20
C ARG A 37 -4.42 -4.03 2.32
N THR A 38 -4.36 -3.54 3.57
CA THR A 38 -5.01 -4.18 4.72
C THR A 38 -6.54 -4.18 4.56
N ALA A 39 -7.11 -3.04 4.18
CA ALA A 39 -8.54 -2.91 3.93
C ALA A 39 -9.01 -3.83 2.79
N LEU A 40 -8.27 -3.86 1.67
CA LEU A 40 -8.59 -4.73 0.54
C LEU A 40 -8.58 -6.21 0.92
N PHE A 41 -7.56 -6.64 1.67
CA PHE A 41 -7.49 -8.00 2.20
C PHE A 41 -8.69 -8.33 3.07
N MET A 42 -9.03 -7.45 4.02
CA MET A 42 -10.18 -7.65 4.92
C MET A 42 -11.50 -7.76 4.15
N THR A 43 -11.73 -6.86 3.20
CA THR A 43 -12.96 -6.82 2.40
C THR A 43 -13.13 -8.10 1.59
N ILE A 44 -12.12 -8.46 0.78
CA ILE A 44 -12.17 -9.66 -0.07
C ILE A 44 -12.31 -10.93 0.78
N SER A 45 -11.49 -11.07 1.83
CA SER A 45 -11.52 -12.26 2.69
C SER A 45 -12.87 -12.41 3.40
N SER A 46 -13.48 -11.30 3.83
CA SER A 46 -14.79 -11.32 4.48
C SER A 46 -15.92 -11.68 3.52
N MET A 47 -15.91 -11.16 2.28
CA MET A 47 -16.90 -11.50 1.26
C MET A 47 -16.78 -12.97 0.87
N ALA A 48 -15.55 -13.44 0.64
CA ALA A 48 -15.25 -14.83 0.35
C ALA A 48 -15.71 -15.79 1.46
N ALA A 49 -15.43 -15.47 2.73
CA ALA A 49 -15.82 -16.31 3.86
C ALA A 49 -17.34 -16.43 4.04
N ARG A 50 -18.11 -15.48 3.50
CA ARG A 50 -19.58 -15.45 3.54
C ARG A 50 -20.23 -16.03 2.29
N ASP A 51 -19.43 -16.54 1.34
CA ASP A 51 -19.87 -16.94 0.00
C ASP A 51 -20.68 -15.87 -0.73
N ALA A 52 -20.38 -14.58 -0.47
CA ALA A 52 -21.09 -13.43 -1.01
C ALA A 52 -20.60 -13.07 -2.42
N LYS A 53 -20.76 -14.00 -3.38
CA LYS A 53 -20.20 -13.88 -4.74
C LYS A 53 -20.69 -12.66 -5.50
N GLU A 54 -22.00 -12.44 -5.54
CA GLU A 54 -22.59 -11.27 -6.22
C GLU A 54 -22.04 -9.94 -5.67
N VAL A 55 -21.90 -9.85 -4.34
CA VAL A 55 -21.34 -8.66 -3.68
C VAL A 55 -19.86 -8.46 -4.02
N LEU A 56 -19.11 -9.55 -4.19
CA LEU A 56 -17.70 -9.51 -4.57
C LEU A 56 -17.52 -9.08 -6.04
N GLU A 57 -18.38 -9.59 -6.93
CA GLU A 57 -18.43 -9.20 -8.35
C GLU A 57 -18.77 -7.70 -8.50
N ASP A 58 -19.83 -7.23 -7.84
CA ASP A 58 -20.19 -5.80 -7.83
C ASP A 58 -19.04 -4.90 -7.30
N PHE A 59 -18.30 -5.40 -6.31
CA PHE A 59 -17.15 -4.70 -5.76
C PHE A 59 -15.98 -4.65 -6.75
N GLN A 60 -15.70 -5.77 -7.45
CA GLN A 60 -14.69 -5.83 -8.50
C GLN A 60 -15.01 -4.84 -9.62
N ASP A 61 -16.20 -4.89 -10.19
CA ASP A 61 -16.64 -4.02 -11.29
C ASP A 61 -16.44 -2.54 -10.95
N ARG A 62 -16.77 -2.17 -9.70
CA ARG A 62 -16.61 -0.79 -9.24
C ARG A 62 -15.14 -0.38 -9.10
N VAL A 63 -14.29 -1.27 -8.59
CA VAL A 63 -12.84 -0.99 -8.48
C VAL A 63 -12.21 -0.89 -9.86
N VAL A 64 -12.52 -1.83 -10.77
CA VAL A 64 -12.00 -1.87 -12.13
C VAL A 64 -12.42 -0.63 -12.90
N ARG A 65 -13.70 -0.21 -12.82
CA ARG A 65 -14.15 1.05 -13.43
C ARG A 65 -13.35 2.26 -12.93
N MET A 66 -13.09 2.35 -11.63
CA MET A 66 -12.28 3.44 -11.06
C MET A 66 -10.81 3.40 -11.50
N LEU A 67 -10.26 2.23 -11.83
CA LEU A 67 -8.92 2.09 -12.41
C LEU A 67 -8.92 2.51 -13.88
N VAL A 68 -9.93 2.11 -14.65
CA VAL A 68 -10.11 2.54 -16.04
C VAL A 68 -10.24 4.07 -16.14
N GLU A 69 -10.96 4.71 -15.23
CA GLU A 69 -11.04 6.18 -15.13
C GLU A 69 -9.67 6.86 -14.91
N GLN A 70 -8.70 6.15 -14.32
CA GLN A 70 -7.32 6.61 -14.15
C GLN A 70 -6.43 6.32 -15.37
N GLY A 71 -6.94 5.60 -16.37
CA GLY A 71 -6.23 5.21 -17.59
C GLY A 71 -5.57 3.84 -17.55
N PHE A 72 -5.93 2.98 -16.59
CA PHE A 72 -5.50 1.56 -16.60
C PHE A 72 -6.32 0.76 -17.63
N ASP A 73 -5.71 -0.31 -18.15
CA ASP A 73 -6.43 -1.27 -19.00
C ASP A 73 -7.43 -2.07 -18.16
N GLU A 74 -8.65 -2.23 -18.68
CA GLU A 74 -9.75 -2.91 -18.01
C GLU A 74 -9.44 -4.38 -17.76
N ARG A 75 -8.98 -5.10 -18.78
CA ARG A 75 -8.71 -6.54 -18.70
C ARG A 75 -7.55 -6.84 -17.77
N GLU A 76 -6.48 -6.06 -17.86
CA GLU A 76 -5.35 -6.20 -16.94
C GLU A 76 -5.77 -5.89 -15.50
N SER A 77 -6.68 -4.93 -15.29
CA SER A 77 -7.22 -4.61 -13.96
C SER A 77 -8.06 -5.76 -13.41
N ASP A 78 -8.92 -6.38 -14.23
CA ASP A 78 -9.70 -7.56 -13.87
C ASP A 78 -8.80 -8.74 -13.47
N ILE A 79 -7.81 -9.08 -14.31
CA ILE A 79 -6.88 -10.19 -14.06
C ILE A 79 -6.19 -10.02 -12.70
N VAL A 80 -5.65 -8.83 -12.43
CA VAL A 80 -4.98 -8.55 -11.15
C VAL A 80 -5.95 -8.65 -9.98
N PHE A 81 -7.20 -8.21 -10.15
CA PHE A 81 -8.21 -8.32 -9.10
C PHE A 81 -8.56 -9.78 -8.80
N GLU A 82 -8.80 -10.59 -9.83
CA GLU A 82 -9.07 -12.04 -9.69
C GLU A 82 -7.92 -12.78 -9.00
N GLU A 83 -6.67 -12.47 -9.35
CA GLU A 83 -5.49 -13.01 -8.67
C GLU A 83 -5.47 -12.66 -7.17
N LEU A 84 -5.85 -11.43 -6.81
CA LEU A 84 -5.99 -11.00 -5.42
C LEU A 84 -7.10 -11.76 -4.71
N VAL A 85 -8.25 -11.97 -5.36
CA VAL A 85 -9.35 -12.80 -4.82
C VAL A 85 -8.87 -14.22 -4.55
N ALA A 86 -8.22 -14.85 -5.52
CA ALA A 86 -7.69 -16.21 -5.37
C ALA A 86 -6.71 -16.32 -4.19
N LYS A 87 -5.83 -15.32 -4.04
CA LYS A 87 -4.88 -15.25 -2.93
C LYS A 87 -5.56 -15.07 -1.57
N TYR A 88 -6.52 -14.15 -1.48
CA TYR A 88 -7.12 -13.75 -0.22
C TYR A 88 -8.28 -14.65 0.23
N ARG A 89 -8.89 -15.42 -0.67
CA ARG A 89 -9.95 -16.39 -0.34
C ARG A 89 -9.55 -17.39 0.76
N THR A 90 -8.25 -17.69 0.87
CA THR A 90 -7.75 -18.60 1.90
C THR A 90 -7.75 -18.01 3.30
N GLY A 91 -7.94 -16.70 3.45
CA GLY A 91 -7.91 -15.98 4.73
C GLY A 91 -6.54 -15.91 5.40
N HIS A 92 -5.49 -16.50 4.82
CA HIS A 92 -4.15 -16.43 5.36
C HIS A 92 -3.59 -15.02 5.23
N TRP A 93 -3.08 -14.50 6.35
CA TRP A 93 -2.45 -13.18 6.43
C TRP A 93 -1.30 -13.05 5.41
N PRO A 94 -1.44 -12.21 4.36
CA PRO A 94 -0.50 -12.19 3.24
C PRO A 94 0.69 -11.23 3.49
N PHE A 95 0.65 -10.45 4.58
CA PHE A 95 1.61 -9.36 4.79
C PHE A 95 2.86 -9.83 5.50
N ARG A 96 4.01 -9.63 4.85
CA ARG A 96 5.31 -9.77 5.50
C ARG A 96 5.48 -8.65 6.53
N ARG A 97 5.95 -9.00 7.74
CA ARG A 97 6.30 -8.01 8.77
C ARG A 97 7.44 -7.13 8.27
N LYS A 98 7.33 -5.82 8.46
CA LYS A 98 8.39 -4.87 8.10
C LYS A 98 9.54 -4.94 9.11
N VAL A 99 10.79 -4.95 8.64
CA VAL A 99 11.99 -5.11 9.48
C VAL A 99 12.08 -4.04 10.58
N HIS A 100 11.80 -2.78 10.25
CA HIS A 100 11.81 -1.69 11.23
C HIS A 100 10.69 -1.79 12.30
N LEU A 101 9.70 -2.68 12.11
CA LEU A 101 8.71 -3.00 13.13
C LEU A 101 9.16 -4.18 14.01
N LEU A 102 10.17 -4.95 13.59
CA LEU A 102 10.75 -6.08 14.35
C LEU A 102 11.87 -5.63 15.29
N HIS A 103 12.64 -4.61 14.89
CA HIS A 103 13.77 -4.08 15.66
C HIS A 103 13.57 -2.58 15.92
N PRO A 104 12.76 -2.22 16.93
CA PRO A 104 12.39 -0.81 17.17
C PRO A 104 13.54 0.05 17.72
N GLU A 105 14.64 -0.56 18.17
CA GLU A 105 15.79 0.12 18.78
C GLU A 105 16.94 0.37 17.80
N ASP A 106 16.85 -0.07 16.54
CA ASP A 106 17.98 -0.04 15.60
C ASP A 106 17.59 0.65 14.26
N PRO A 107 17.54 2.00 14.24
CA PRO A 107 17.09 2.77 13.09
C PRO A 107 18.07 2.71 11.89
N ASP A 108 19.30 2.20 12.09
CA ASP A 108 20.40 2.26 11.12
C ASP A 108 20.79 0.88 10.53
N ARG A 109 19.99 -0.17 10.75
CA ARG A 109 20.22 -1.45 10.08
C ARG A 109 19.74 -1.38 8.62
N ASP A 110 20.59 -0.82 7.76
CA ASP A 110 20.46 -0.98 6.30
C ASP A 110 20.71 -2.46 5.91
N PRO A 111 20.14 -2.98 4.80
CA PRO A 111 20.30 -4.37 4.35
C PRO A 111 21.74 -4.76 4.02
#